data_AF-A0AAD0SQZ1-F1
#
_entry.id   AF-A0AAD0SQZ1-F1
#
_cell.length_a   1.000
_cell.length_b   1.000
_cell.length_c   1.000
_cell.angle_alpha   90.00
_cell.angle_beta   90.00
_cell.angle_gamma   90.00
#
_symmetry.space_group_name_H-M   'P 1'
#
loop_
_entity.id
_entity.type
_entity.pdbx_description
1 polymer ?
#
loop_
_entity_poly.entity_id
_entity_poly.type
_entity_poly.pdbx_seq_one_letter_code
_entity_poly.pdbx_strand_id
1 'polypeptide(L)'
;MSYEELIAQLCEVIKESEINAQLIYDNTESIEEMINNLELPLHKKDKVINKISDIFGLLQHQDLHRQKIERVVNFVCEKNDIDKSQYNLAPSAKNIDSCDEMLSNDELEALIKQMQS
;
A
#
# COMPACT_ATOMS: atom_id res chain seq x y z
N MET A 1 21.32 -13.63 2.54
CA MET A 1 20.26 -12.85 3.18
C MET A 1 19.36 -13.84 3.91
N SER A 2 19.20 -13.70 5.22
CA SER A 2 18.28 -14.55 5.99
C SER A 2 16.83 -14.14 5.74
N TYR A 3 15.88 -15.00 6.13
CA TYR A 3 14.45 -14.66 6.02
C TYR A 3 14.10 -13.45 6.89
N GLU A 4 14.75 -13.30 8.04
CA GLU A 4 14.60 -12.18 8.96
C GLU A 4 15.13 -10.87 8.36
N GLU A 5 16.28 -10.90 7.69
CA GLU A 5 16.82 -9.72 6.97
C GLU A 5 15.89 -9.28 5.82
N LEU A 6 15.31 -10.25 5.09
CA LEU A 6 14.34 -9.96 4.03
C LEU A 6 13.05 -9.39 4.59
N ILE A 7 12.52 -9.95 5.68
CA ILE A 7 11.31 -9.47 6.34
C ILE A 7 11.53 -8.06 6.87
N ALA A 8 12.69 -7.78 7.50
CA ALA A 8 13.01 -6.45 8.00
C ALA A 8 12.99 -5.41 6.88
N GLN A 9 13.61 -5.70 5.73
CA GLN A 9 13.58 -4.81 4.56
C GLN A 9 12.17 -4.61 4.01
N LEU A 10 11.36 -5.66 3.91
CA LEU A 10 9.97 -5.54 3.47
C LEU A 10 9.14 -4.68 4.43
N CYS A 11 9.32 -4.84 5.74
CA CYS A 11 8.65 -4.02 6.74
C CYS A 11 9.09 -2.56 6.70
N GLU A 12 10.37 -2.28 6.41
CA GLU A 12 10.87 -0.93 6.19
C GLU A 12 10.18 -0.29 4.96
N VAL A 13 10.15 -0.99 3.83
CA VAL A 13 9.47 -0.52 2.61
C VAL A 13 7.97 -0.29 2.83
N ILE A 14 7.29 -1.16 3.59
CA ILE A 14 5.87 -0.96 3.95
C ILE A 14 5.71 0.36 4.71
N LYS A 15 6.51 0.60 5.75
CA LYS A 15 6.43 1.80 6.59
C LYS A 15 6.76 3.07 5.80
N GLU A 16 7.82 3.04 5.00
CA GLU A 16 8.17 4.17 4.14
C GLU A 16 7.07 4.46 3.13
N SER A 17 6.42 3.42 2.58
CA SER A 17 5.29 3.58 1.67
C SER A 17 4.09 4.23 2.34
N GLU A 18 3.81 3.93 3.61
CA GLU A 18 2.75 4.59 4.40
C GLU A 18 3.04 6.06 4.61
N ILE A 19 4.27 6.38 5.04
CA ILE A 19 4.71 7.76 5.27
C ILE A 19 4.61 8.57 3.97
N ASN A 20 5.08 8.00 2.85
CA ASN A 20 5.01 8.65 1.55
C ASN A 20 3.56 8.83 1.09
N ALA A 21 2.69 7.82 1.26
CA ALA A 21 1.29 7.92 0.90
C ALA A 21 0.57 9.03 1.69
N GLN A 22 0.84 9.15 2.99
CA GLN A 22 0.32 10.23 3.81
C GLN A 22 0.79 11.61 3.31
N LEU A 23 2.09 11.77 3.02
CA LEU A 23 2.61 13.02 2.49
C LEU A 23 2.02 13.38 1.13
N ILE A 24 1.79 12.40 0.25
CA ILE A 24 1.12 12.64 -1.04
C ILE A 24 -0.33 13.07 -0.80
N TYR A 25 -1.04 12.43 0.13
CA TYR A 25 -2.41 12.82 0.49
C TYR A 25 -2.47 14.27 1.00
N ASP A 26 -1.65 14.62 1.99
CA ASP A 26 -1.62 15.95 2.61
C ASP A 26 -1.27 17.03 1.56
N ASN A 27 -0.28 16.77 0.71
CA ASN A 27 0.07 17.68 -0.38
C ASN A 27 -1.06 17.85 -1.39
N THR A 28 -1.76 16.76 -1.72
CA THR A 28 -2.87 16.77 -2.68
C THR A 28 -4.07 17.54 -2.13
N GLU A 29 -4.41 17.35 -0.85
CA GLU A 29 -5.43 18.11 -0.14
C GLU A 29 -5.09 19.60 -0.09
N SER A 30 -3.84 19.94 0.22
CA SER A 30 -3.37 21.33 0.21
C SER A 30 -3.48 21.97 -1.18
N ILE A 31 -3.15 21.24 -2.25
CA ILE A 31 -3.33 21.71 -3.64
C ILE A 31 -4.82 21.91 -3.94
N GLU A 32 -5.70 21.00 -3.53
CA GLU A 32 -7.14 21.13 -3.71
C GLU A 32 -7.67 22.42 -3.05
N GLU A 33 -7.26 22.68 -1.80
CA GLU A 33 -7.63 23.89 -1.07
C GLU A 33 -7.12 25.15 -1.79
N MET A 34 -5.85 25.18 -2.22
CA MET A 34 -5.29 26.30 -2.96
C MET A 34 -6.06 26.58 -4.25
N ILE A 35 -6.35 25.54 -5.03
CA ILE A 35 -7.12 25.65 -6.29
C ILE A 35 -8.55 26.11 -6.01
N ASN A 36 -9.12 25.71 -4.88
CA ASN A 36 -10.45 26.14 -4.49
C ASN A 36 -10.55 27.63 -4.18
N ASN A 37 -9.47 28.22 -3.66
CA ASN A 37 -9.36 29.63 -3.30
C ASN A 37 -8.93 30.56 -4.46
N LEU A 38 -8.47 30.00 -5.59
CA LEU A 38 -8.06 30.79 -6.76
C LEU A 38 -9.24 31.11 -7.69
N GLU A 39 -9.30 32.35 -8.17
CA GLU A 39 -10.24 32.76 -9.22
C GLU A 39 -9.77 32.26 -10.60
N LEU A 40 -10.07 30.99 -10.90
CA LEU A 40 -9.79 30.35 -12.18
C LEU A 40 -11.08 30.14 -12.97
N PRO A 41 -11.02 30.18 -14.33
CA PRO A 41 -12.13 29.70 -15.14
C PRO A 41 -12.52 28.26 -14.76
N LEU A 42 -13.81 28.01 -14.55
CA LEU A 42 -14.34 26.73 -14.04
C LEU A 42 -13.76 25.52 -14.78
N HIS A 43 -13.75 25.53 -16.12
CA HIS A 43 -13.21 24.43 -16.92
C HIS A 43 -11.73 24.10 -16.67
N LYS A 44 -10.92 25.05 -16.18
CA LYS A 44 -9.52 24.79 -15.77
C LYS A 44 -9.48 24.21 -14.37
N LYS A 45 -10.30 24.74 -13.46
CA LYS A 45 -10.46 24.23 -12.09
C LYS A 45 -10.90 22.77 -12.12
N ASP A 46 -11.92 22.44 -12.89
CA ASP A 46 -12.44 21.07 -13.04
C ASP A 46 -11.38 20.10 -13.56
N LYS A 47 -10.53 20.54 -14.50
CA LYS A 47 -9.41 19.71 -14.99
C LYS A 47 -8.42 19.36 -13.88
N VAL A 48 -8.12 20.30 -12.99
CA VAL A 48 -7.21 20.06 -11.86
C VAL A 48 -7.87 19.18 -10.81
N ILE A 49 -9.13 19.46 -10.45
CA ILE A 49 -9.89 18.63 -9.51
C ILE A 49 -10.01 17.19 -10.01
N ASN A 50 -10.26 16.97 -11.30
CA ASN A 50 -10.29 15.62 -11.87
C ASN A 50 -8.93 14.91 -11.72
N LYS A 51 -7.81 15.62 -11.87
CA LYS A 51 -6.47 15.04 -11.67
C LYS A 51 -6.21 14.72 -10.19
N ILE A 52 -6.71 15.54 -9.27
CA ILE A 52 -6.67 15.29 -7.83
C ILE A 52 -7.46 14.01 -7.49
N SER A 53 -8.67 13.86 -8.05
CA SER A 53 -9.45 12.63 -7.91
C SER A 53 -8.72 11.40 -8.46
N ASP A 54 -8.04 11.52 -9.61
CA ASP A 54 -7.20 10.45 -10.16
C ASP A 54 -6.08 10.05 -9.16
N ILE A 55 -5.43 11.02 -8.53
CA ILE A 55 -4.37 10.79 -7.52
C ILE A 55 -4.93 10.06 -6.29
N PHE A 56 -6.09 10.48 -5.77
CA PHE A 56 -6.71 9.79 -4.63
C PHE A 56 -7.09 8.35 -4.97
N GLY A 57 -7.62 8.10 -6.18
CA GLY A 57 -7.88 6.74 -6.66
C GLY A 57 -6.61 5.88 -6.72
N LEU A 58 -5.49 6.44 -7.20
CA LEU A 58 -4.20 5.74 -7.23
C LEU A 58 -3.66 5.46 -5.82
N LEU A 59 -3.77 6.41 -4.88
CA LEU A 59 -3.38 6.20 -3.49
C LEU A 59 -4.17 5.06 -2.83
N GLN A 60 -5.47 4.97 -3.09
CA GLN A 60 -6.30 3.87 -2.60
C GLN A 60 -5.83 2.53 -3.17
N HIS A 61 -5.54 2.46 -4.47
CA HIS A 61 -4.99 1.24 -5.07
C HIS A 61 -3.61 0.87 -4.51
N GLN A 62 -2.75 1.86 -4.26
CA GLN A 62 -1.44 1.63 -3.63
C GLN A 62 -1.57 1.07 -2.22
N ASP A 63 -2.50 1.60 -1.41
CA ASP A 63 -2.72 1.07 -0.05
C ASP A 63 -3.19 -0.40 -0.10
N LEU A 64 -4.05 -0.78 -1.07
CA LEU A 64 -4.41 -2.19 -1.27
C LEU A 64 -3.19 -3.07 -1.58
N HIS A 65 -2.23 -2.58 -2.37
CA HIS A 65 -0.98 -3.30 -2.63
C HIS A 65 -0.11 -3.41 -1.38
N ARG A 66 0.03 -2.33 -0.62
CA ARG A 66 0.76 -2.33 0.66
C ARG A 66 0.18 -3.35 1.63
N GLN A 67 -1.15 -3.39 1.79
CA GLN A 67 -1.83 -4.39 2.61
C GLN A 67 -1.57 -5.83 2.15
N LYS A 68 -1.53 -6.07 0.83
CA LYS A 68 -1.19 -7.40 0.28
C LYS A 68 0.24 -7.81 0.66
N ILE A 69 1.21 -6.90 0.56
CA ILE A 69 2.60 -7.15 0.97
C ILE A 69 2.67 -7.44 2.48
N GLU A 70 1.97 -6.66 3.29
CA GLU A 70 1.90 -6.89 4.75
C GLU A 70 1.31 -8.28 5.09
N ARG A 71 0.31 -8.75 4.35
CA ARG A 71 -0.21 -10.12 4.48
C ARG A 71 0.81 -11.19 4.10
N VAL A 72 1.56 -10.98 3.02
CA VAL A 72 2.64 -11.90 2.60
C VAL A 72 3.73 -11.98 3.68
N VAL A 73 4.13 -10.84 4.24
CA VAL A 73 5.11 -10.81 5.34
C VAL A 73 4.60 -11.58 6.55
N ASN A 74 3.34 -11.37 6.95
CA ASN A 74 2.72 -12.10 8.04
C ASN A 74 2.70 -13.62 7.80
N PHE A 75 2.33 -14.05 6.59
CA PHE A 75 2.33 -15.47 6.20
C PHE A 75 3.73 -16.08 6.27
N VAL A 76 4.75 -15.39 5.75
CA VAL A 76 6.14 -15.87 5.80
C VAL A 76 6.63 -15.98 7.24
N CYS A 77 6.31 -15.00 8.10
CA CYS A 77 6.66 -15.07 9.52
C CYS A 77 6.04 -16.31 10.20
N GLU A 78 4.74 -16.55 9.96
CA GLU A 78 4.00 -17.68 10.55
C GLU A 78 4.53 -19.04 10.08
N LYS A 79 4.92 -19.18 8.81
CA LYS A 79 5.44 -20.44 8.27
C LYS A 79 6.85 -20.78 8.73
N ASN A 80 7.63 -19.78 9.12
CA ASN A 80 9.04 -19.94 9.48
C ASN A 80 9.29 -19.74 10.99
N ASP A 81 8.23 -19.69 11.81
CA ASP A 81 8.31 -19.46 13.26
C ASP A 81 9.11 -18.20 13.65
N ILE A 82 8.96 -17.15 12.84
CA ILE A 82 9.62 -15.86 13.05
C ILE A 82 8.72 -14.99 13.91
N ASP A 83 9.29 -14.44 15.00
CA ASP A 83 8.58 -13.50 15.84
C ASP A 83 8.25 -12.21 15.07
N LYS A 84 6.96 -11.97 14.84
CA LYS A 84 6.45 -10.79 14.13
C LYS A 84 6.24 -9.57 15.03
N SER A 85 6.32 -9.73 16.35
CA SER A 85 6.11 -8.63 17.31
C SER A 85 7.13 -7.50 17.13
N GLN A 86 8.35 -7.82 16.70
CA GLN A 86 9.42 -6.88 16.43
C GLN A 86 9.15 -5.94 15.24
N TYR A 87 8.23 -6.28 14.34
CA TYR A 87 8.00 -5.51 13.11
C TYR A 87 6.85 -4.51 13.20
N ASN A 88 6.05 -4.56 14.26
CA ASN A 88 4.93 -3.63 14.52
C ASN A 88 3.91 -3.57 13.36
N LEU A 89 3.67 -4.71 12.70
CA LEU A 89 2.68 -4.84 11.63
C LEU A 89 1.27 -4.80 12.22
N ALA A 90 0.34 -4.15 11.52
CA ALA A 90 -1.01 -3.94 12.03
C ALA A 90 -1.75 -5.29 12.13
N PRO A 91 -2.46 -5.55 13.25
CA PRO A 91 -3.23 -6.79 13.42
C PRO A 91 -4.43 -6.89 12.47
N SER A 92 -4.76 -5.83 11.73
CA SER A 92 -5.79 -5.78 10.68
C SER A 92 -5.39 -6.52 9.40
N ALA A 93 -4.14 -6.96 9.25
CA ALA A 93 -3.76 -7.97 8.26
C ALA A 93 -4.30 -9.38 8.61
N LYS A 94 -5.34 -9.46 9.44
CA LYS A 94 -6.07 -10.69 9.75
C LYS A 94 -7.12 -10.96 8.66
N ASN A 95 -6.94 -12.14 8.08
CA ASN A 95 -7.84 -12.94 7.26
C ASN A 95 -8.05 -12.55 5.80
N ILE A 96 -7.57 -13.45 4.94
CA ILE A 96 -8.04 -13.72 3.58
C ILE A 96 -9.46 -14.33 3.66
N ASP A 97 -10.41 -13.65 4.31
CA ASP A 97 -11.73 -14.27 4.56
C ASP A 97 -12.89 -13.28 4.59
N SER A 98 -12.82 -12.20 3.81
CA SER A 98 -13.99 -11.31 3.64
C SER A 98 -14.12 -10.65 2.26
N CYS A 99 -13.45 -11.18 1.23
CA CYS A 99 -13.79 -10.93 -0.17
C CYS A 99 -13.41 -12.19 -0.96
N ASP A 100 -14.36 -12.69 -1.76
CA ASP A 100 -14.46 -14.00 -2.44
C ASP A 100 -13.33 -14.42 -3.41
N GLU A 101 -12.09 -13.97 -3.26
CA GLU A 101 -10.95 -14.44 -4.08
C GLU A 101 -9.76 -14.77 -3.18
N MET A 102 -9.77 -15.96 -2.57
CA MET A 102 -8.54 -16.59 -2.11
C MET A 102 -7.65 -16.81 -3.33
N LEU A 103 -6.52 -16.12 -3.42
CA LEU A 103 -5.45 -16.52 -4.31
C LEU A 103 -5.07 -17.96 -3.95
N SER A 104 -5.19 -18.84 -4.92
CA SER A 104 -4.78 -20.24 -4.79
C SER A 104 -3.29 -20.31 -4.48
N ASN A 105 -2.85 -21.38 -3.81
CA ASN A 105 -1.44 -21.58 -3.48
C ASN A 105 -0.53 -21.45 -4.73
N ASP A 106 -1.06 -21.82 -5.90
CA ASP A 106 -0.38 -21.75 -7.19
C ASP A 106 -0.16 -20.29 -7.65
N GLU A 107 -1.11 -19.40 -7.38
CA GLU A 107 -0.99 -17.96 -7.70
C GLU A 107 -0.01 -17.24 -6.77
N LEU A 108 0.03 -17.65 -5.51
CA LEU A 108 1.01 -17.14 -4.54
C LEU A 108 2.44 -17.55 -4.95
N GLU A 109 2.63 -18.79 -5.38
CA GLU A 109 3.92 -19.30 -5.86
C GLU A 109 4.36 -18.64 -7.17
N ALA A 110 3.42 -18.37 -8.08
CA ALA A 110 3.68 -17.61 -9.31
C ALA A 110 4.15 -16.17 -9.04
N LEU A 111 3.57 -15.51 -8.03
CA LEU A 111 3.96 -14.16 -7.61
C LEU A 111 5.38 -14.13 -7.04
N ILE A 112 5.72 -15.10 -6.20
CA ILE A 112 7.07 -15.26 -5.62
C ILE A 112 8.10 -15.46 -6.74
N LYS A 113 7.74 -16.21 -7.78
CA LYS A 113 8.64 -16.51 -8.91
C LYS A 113 8.88 -15.30 -9.83
N GLN A 114 7.88 -14.44 -10.01
CA GLN A 114 8.04 -13.20 -10.80
C GLN A 114 8.97 -12.18 -10.13
N MET A 115 9.06 -12.17 -8.80
CA MET A 115 9.97 -11.27 -8.07
C MET A 115 11.44 -11.74 -8.04
N GLN A 116 11.72 -12.97 -8.46
CA GLN A 116 13.06 -13.56 -8.49
C GLN A 116 13.71 -13.54 -9.89
N SER A 117 13.07 -12.88 -10.86
CA SER A 117 13.59 -12.68 -12.24
C SER A 117 14.00 -11.24 -12.48
#